data_AF-Q607H4-F1
#
_entry.id   AF-Q607H4-F1
#
_cell.length_a   1.000
_cell.length_b   1.000
_cell.length_c   1.000
_cell.angle_alpha   90.00
_cell.angle_beta   90.00
_cell.angle_gamma   90.00
#
_symmetry.space_group_name_H-M   'P 1'
#
loop_
_entity.id
_entity.type
_entity.pdbx_description
1 polymer ?
#
loop_
_entity_poly.entity_id
_entity_poly.type
_entity_poly.pdbx_seq_one_letter_code
_entity_poly.pdbx_strand_id
1 'polypeptide(L)'
;MQKLETPSDGRPRVTVAAVIERDGRFLCVEERAGVSSELVINQPAGHVEAAESVVDAAVRETLEETGWRLVPEAVTGIYLWRHLESGRSFLRIAISGRAEAPEGEVKLDEGIERALWLSRDELLRERSRHRSPLVLRTVEDYLRGERHPLSLLKPVLG
;
A
#
# COMPACT_ATOMS: atom_id res chain seq x y z
N MET A 1 -13.77 -14.17 -17.68
CA MET A 1 -14.97 -13.30 -17.64
C MET A 1 -14.57 -12.04 -16.88
N GLN A 2 -14.23 -10.95 -17.56
CA GLN A 2 -13.81 -9.71 -16.90
C GLN A 2 -14.99 -9.11 -16.13
N LYS A 3 -14.82 -8.83 -14.83
CA LYS A 3 -15.79 -8.04 -14.06
C LYS A 3 -15.85 -6.64 -14.70
N LEU A 4 -17.00 -6.30 -15.27
CA LEU A 4 -17.30 -4.94 -15.74
C LEU A 4 -17.20 -3.99 -14.53
N GLU A 5 -16.15 -3.16 -14.47
CA GLU A 5 -16.02 -2.14 -13.43
C GLU A 5 -17.05 -1.02 -13.67
N THR A 6 -17.84 -0.74 -12.63
CA THR A 6 -18.87 0.29 -12.60
C THR A 6 -18.25 1.69 -12.74
N PRO A 7 -18.89 2.65 -13.44
CA PRO A 7 -18.46 4.04 -13.47
C PRO A 7 -18.29 4.56 -12.04
N SER A 8 -17.24 5.36 -11.78
CA SER A 8 -17.05 5.93 -10.43
C SER A 8 -18.25 6.83 -10.11
N ASP A 9 -18.98 6.52 -9.05
CA ASP A 9 -20.07 7.33 -8.49
C ASP A 9 -19.60 8.65 -7.86
N GLY A 10 -18.36 9.07 -8.17
CA GLY A 10 -17.68 10.24 -7.61
C GLY A 10 -17.06 10.00 -6.23
N ARG A 11 -17.27 8.83 -5.59
CA ARG A 11 -16.75 8.57 -4.26
C ARG A 11 -15.30 8.07 -4.31
N PRO A 12 -14.43 8.52 -3.39
CA PRO A 12 -13.07 8.00 -3.31
C PRO A 12 -13.10 6.54 -2.83
N ARG A 13 -12.30 5.69 -3.47
CA ARG A 13 -12.04 4.33 -2.99
C ARG A 13 -11.09 4.40 -1.79
N VAL A 14 -11.41 3.72 -0.70
CA VAL A 14 -10.53 3.68 0.47
C VAL A 14 -9.47 2.59 0.27
N THR A 15 -8.20 2.97 0.40
CA THR A 15 -7.07 2.05 0.28
C THR A 15 -6.15 2.18 1.48
N VAL A 16 -5.39 1.12 1.74
CA VAL A 16 -4.37 1.07 2.78
C VAL A 16 -3.00 0.89 2.17
N ALA A 17 -1.96 1.24 2.92
CA ALA A 17 -0.60 0.90 2.55
C ALA A 17 0.31 0.75 3.74
N ALA A 18 1.14 -0.29 3.71
CA ALA A 18 2.12 -0.53 4.74
C ALA A 18 3.42 0.22 4.44
N VAL A 19 3.90 1.02 5.39
CA VAL A 19 5.21 1.67 5.35
C VAL A 19 6.11 0.98 6.37
N ILE A 20 6.84 -0.02 5.90
CA ILE A 20 7.68 -0.88 6.74
C ILE A 20 9.14 -0.60 6.41
N GLU A 21 9.91 -0.25 7.43
CA GLU A 21 11.33 0.06 7.32
C GLU A 21 12.16 -1.00 8.05
N ARG A 22 13.30 -1.37 7.44
CA ARG A 22 14.32 -2.24 8.01
C ARG A 22 15.67 -1.88 7.42
N ASP A 23 16.64 -1.58 8.29
CA ASP A 23 18.04 -1.31 7.91
C ASP A 23 18.20 -0.23 6.82
N GLY A 24 17.40 0.85 6.92
CA GLY A 24 17.33 1.98 5.99
C GLY A 24 16.57 1.70 4.69
N ARG A 25 15.88 0.55 4.59
CA ARG A 25 15.17 0.10 3.39
C ARG A 25 13.70 -0.13 3.67
N PHE A 26 12.87 0.10 2.67
CA PHE A 26 11.42 0.01 2.76
C PHE A 26 10.89 -1.17 1.98
N LEU A 27 9.99 -1.94 2.61
CA LEU A 27 9.29 -3.04 1.94
C LEU A 27 8.37 -2.46 0.86
N CYS A 28 8.56 -2.93 -0.36
CA CYS A 28 7.80 -2.57 -1.54
C CYS A 28 7.43 -3.85 -2.31
N VAL A 29 6.53 -3.71 -3.27
CA VAL A 29 6.19 -4.74 -4.25
C VAL A 29 6.49 -4.23 -5.64
N GLU A 30 6.91 -5.14 -6.53
CA GLU A 30 6.90 -4.93 -7.96
C GLU A 30 5.68 -5.66 -8.53
N GLU A 31 4.72 -4.91 -9.06
CA GLU A 31 3.44 -5.42 -9.54
C GLU A 31 3.21 -5.07 -11.02
N ARG A 32 2.40 -5.88 -11.71
CA ARG A 32 1.92 -5.60 -13.06
C ARG A 32 0.64 -4.81 -13.00
N ALA A 33 0.61 -3.66 -13.67
CA ALA A 33 -0.52 -2.79 -13.55
C ALA A 33 -0.85 -1.97 -14.80
N GLY A 34 -2.12 -1.53 -14.88
CA GLY A 34 -2.62 -0.80 -16.05
C GLY A 34 -2.95 -1.72 -17.24
N VAL A 35 -3.39 -1.12 -18.35
CA VAL A 35 -3.81 -1.86 -19.56
C VAL A 35 -2.60 -2.51 -20.26
N SER A 36 -1.42 -1.89 -20.18
CA SER A 36 -0.17 -2.39 -20.73
C SER A 36 0.55 -3.41 -19.84
N SER A 37 0.03 -3.71 -18.64
CA SER A 37 0.66 -4.66 -17.69
C SER A 37 2.11 -4.29 -17.35
N GLU A 38 2.35 -2.99 -17.16
CA GLU A 38 3.65 -2.41 -16.85
C GLU A 38 4.11 -2.79 -15.44
N LEU A 39 5.42 -3.01 -15.29
CA LEU A 39 6.03 -3.28 -13.99
C LEU A 39 6.26 -2.00 -13.22
N VAL A 40 5.48 -1.84 -12.16
CA VAL A 40 5.49 -0.67 -11.30
C VAL A 40 5.80 -1.05 -9.85
N ILE A 41 6.27 -0.08 -9.09
CA ILE A 41 6.65 -0.22 -7.68
C ILE A 41 5.58 0.44 -6.82
N ASN A 42 5.18 -0.25 -5.76
CA ASN A 42 4.27 0.27 -4.75
C ASN A 42 4.69 -0.18 -3.34
N GLN A 43 4.13 0.44 -2.30
CA GLN A 43 4.05 -0.22 -1.00
C GLN A 43 3.07 -1.41 -1.10
N PRO A 44 3.17 -2.40 -0.22
CA PRO A 44 2.10 -3.38 -0.05
C PRO A 44 0.79 -2.65 0.28
N ALA A 45 -0.20 -2.76 -0.60
CA ALA A 45 -1.33 -1.85 -0.60
C ALA A 45 -2.51 -2.32 -1.45
N GLY A 46 -3.70 -2.32 -0.85
CA GLY A 46 -4.93 -2.56 -1.59
C GLY A 46 -6.14 -1.88 -0.99
N HIS A 47 -7.32 -2.39 -1.34
CA HIS A 47 -8.59 -1.79 -0.94
C HIS A 47 -9.00 -2.28 0.44
N VAL A 48 -9.70 -1.42 1.19
CA VAL A 48 -10.43 -1.89 2.37
C VAL A 48 -11.69 -2.61 1.88
N GLU A 49 -11.82 -3.89 2.21
CA GLU A 49 -12.96 -4.73 1.89
C GLU A 49 -14.15 -4.50 2.85
N ALA A 50 -15.28 -5.13 2.53
CA ALA A 50 -16.44 -5.09 3.40
C ALA A 50 -16.17 -5.87 4.69
N ALA A 51 -16.65 -5.33 5.82
CA ALA A 51 -16.56 -5.94 7.15
C ALA A 51 -15.14 -6.16 7.71
N GLU A 52 -14.12 -5.47 7.20
CA GLU A 52 -12.80 -5.41 7.82
C GLU A 52 -12.45 -4.00 8.32
N SER A 53 -11.53 -3.91 9.29
CA SER A 53 -10.96 -2.64 9.70
C SER A 53 -9.83 -2.20 8.76
N VAL A 54 -9.51 -0.91 8.77
CA VAL A 54 -8.36 -0.36 8.02
C VAL A 54 -7.04 -1.01 8.45
N VAL A 55 -6.90 -1.35 9.73
CA VAL A 55 -5.70 -2.00 10.25
C VAL A 55 -5.62 -3.45 9.76
N ASP A 56 -6.74 -4.17 9.79
CA ASP A 56 -6.80 -5.57 9.31
C ASP A 56 -6.51 -5.64 7.81
N ALA A 57 -7.07 -4.71 7.02
CA ALA A 57 -6.77 -4.60 5.60
C ALA A 57 -5.27 -4.41 5.36
N ALA A 58 -4.59 -3.53 6.11
CA ALA A 58 -3.15 -3.31 5.93
C ALA A 58 -2.32 -4.56 6.27
N VAL A 59 -2.75 -5.34 7.28
CA VAL A 59 -2.11 -6.61 7.63
C VAL A 59 -2.31 -7.66 6.55
N ARG A 60 -3.56 -7.80 6.06
CA ARG A 60 -3.93 -8.73 4.98
C ARG A 60 -3.15 -8.45 3.70
N GLU A 61 -3.23 -7.22 3.19
CA GLU A 61 -2.55 -6.79 1.96
C GLU A 61 -1.03 -6.98 2.05
N THR A 62 -0.42 -6.68 3.19
CA THR A 62 1.03 -6.93 3.36
C THR A 62 1.37 -8.41 3.24
N LEU A 63 0.57 -9.27 3.88
CA LEU A 63 0.79 -10.71 3.86
C LEU A 63 0.58 -11.29 2.46
N GLU A 64 -0.51 -10.93 1.79
CA GLU A 64 -0.88 -11.42 0.45
C GLU A 64 0.14 -11.00 -0.62
N GLU A 65 0.62 -9.76 -0.56
CA GLU A 65 1.52 -9.24 -1.61
C GLU A 65 3.01 -9.47 -1.34
N THR A 66 3.42 -9.73 -0.09
CA THR A 66 4.85 -9.88 0.24
C THR A 66 5.22 -11.14 0.99
N GLY A 67 4.24 -11.79 1.61
CA GLY A 67 4.47 -12.86 2.59
C GLY A 67 4.91 -12.39 3.97
N TRP A 68 5.26 -11.12 4.13
CA TRP A 68 5.65 -10.57 5.42
C TRP A 68 4.41 -10.24 6.25
N ARG A 69 4.49 -10.51 7.55
CA ARG A 69 3.42 -10.16 8.48
C ARG A 69 3.65 -8.76 9.05
N LEU A 70 2.76 -7.82 8.73
CA LEU A 70 2.78 -6.49 9.34
C LEU A 70 2.36 -6.57 10.82
N VAL A 71 3.13 -5.93 11.68
CA VAL A 71 2.78 -5.58 13.06
C VAL A 71 2.55 -4.07 13.11
N PRO A 72 1.29 -3.59 13.04
CA PRO A 72 0.97 -2.17 12.92
C PRO A 72 1.35 -1.37 14.16
N GLU A 73 1.81 -0.13 13.98
CA GLU A 73 2.23 0.73 15.09
C GLU A 73 1.63 2.13 15.05
N ALA A 74 1.56 2.76 13.86
CA ALA A 74 1.09 4.13 13.74
C ALA A 74 0.55 4.45 12.35
N VAL A 75 -0.39 5.39 12.27
CA VAL A 75 -0.78 6.04 11.02
C VAL A 75 0.25 7.10 10.66
N THR A 76 0.80 7.08 9.45
CA THR A 76 1.80 8.07 8.99
C THR A 76 1.19 9.15 8.10
N GLY A 77 0.01 8.90 7.53
CA GLY A 77 -0.70 9.90 6.74
C GLY A 77 -2.00 9.39 6.13
N ILE A 78 -2.87 10.33 5.78
CA ILE A 78 -4.10 10.10 5.04
C ILE A 78 -4.08 11.00 3.81
N TYR A 79 -4.17 10.40 2.63
CA TYR A 79 -3.94 11.08 1.35
C TYR A 79 -5.16 10.95 0.46
N LEU A 80 -5.79 12.08 0.13
CA LEU A 80 -6.74 12.15 -0.96
C LEU A 80 -5.98 12.38 -2.26
N TRP A 81 -6.02 11.40 -3.17
CA TRP A 81 -5.35 11.46 -4.46
C TRP A 81 -6.34 11.17 -5.59
N ARG A 82 -6.23 11.94 -6.68
CA ARG A 82 -7.00 11.73 -7.90
C ARG A 82 -6.07 11.31 -9.02
N HIS A 83 -6.30 10.13 -9.58
CA HIS A 83 -5.59 9.65 -10.76
C HIS A 83 -6.13 10.36 -11.99
N LEU A 84 -5.35 11.29 -12.56
CA LEU A 84 -5.81 12.23 -13.59
C LEU A 84 -6.33 11.52 -14.85
N GLU A 85 -5.64 10.49 -15.32
CA GLU A 85 -6.00 9.78 -16.56
C GLU A 85 -7.31 8.99 -16.42
N SER A 86 -7.48 8.28 -15.31
CA SER A 86 -8.70 7.48 -15.08
C SER A 86 -9.87 8.26 -14.46
N GLY A 87 -9.61 9.46 -13.94
CA GLY A 87 -10.55 10.25 -13.15
C GLY A 87 -10.86 9.72 -11.74
N ARG A 88 -10.39 8.51 -11.38
CA ARG A 88 -10.64 7.83 -10.09
C ARG A 88 -9.99 8.58 -8.92
N SER A 89 -10.69 8.62 -7.80
CA SER A 89 -10.18 9.18 -6.54
C SER A 89 -9.93 8.08 -5.52
N PHE A 90 -8.90 8.25 -4.71
CA PHE A 90 -8.48 7.33 -3.66
C PHE A 90 -8.25 8.09 -2.35
N LEU A 91 -8.71 7.52 -1.24
CA LEU A 91 -8.34 7.94 0.11
C LEU A 91 -7.39 6.88 0.67
N ARG A 92 -6.08 7.12 0.57
CA ARG A 92 -5.04 6.18 1.03
C ARG A 92 -4.71 6.46 2.48
N ILE A 93 -4.77 5.44 3.32
CA ILE A 93 -4.33 5.49 4.73
C ILE A 93 -3.02 4.71 4.85
N ALA A 94 -1.94 5.42 5.15
CA ALA A 94 -0.62 4.80 5.32
C ALA A 94 -0.39 4.40 6.78
N ILE A 95 -0.04 3.13 7.00
CA ILE A 95 0.21 2.55 8.31
C ILE A 95 1.66 2.09 8.35
N SER A 96 2.40 2.58 9.34
CA SER A 96 3.73 2.10 9.66
C SER A 96 3.69 0.98 10.69
N GLY A 97 4.73 0.16 10.65
CA GLY A 97 4.97 -0.86 11.65
C GLY A 97 6.24 -1.64 11.35
N ARG A 98 6.41 -2.74 12.07
CA ARG A 98 7.46 -3.73 11.80
C ARG A 98 6.90 -4.86 10.95
N ALA A 99 7.78 -5.55 10.23
CA ALA A 99 7.43 -6.79 9.56
C ALA A 99 8.14 -7.97 10.19
N GLU A 100 7.40 -9.07 10.33
CA GLU A 100 7.96 -10.37 10.65
C GLU A 100 8.13 -11.19 9.38
N ALA A 101 9.23 -11.92 9.32
CA ALA A 101 9.60 -12.70 8.15
C ALA A 101 8.59 -13.83 7.90
N PRO A 102 8.36 -14.20 6.62
CA PRO A 102 7.48 -15.33 6.32
C PRO A 102 7.96 -16.64 6.92
N GLU A 103 7.00 -17.49 7.32
CA GLU A 103 7.27 -18.86 7.76
C GLU A 103 7.16 -19.83 6.56
N GLY A 104 8.22 -19.90 5.75
CA GLY A 104 8.33 -20.83 4.62
C GLY A 104 8.02 -20.21 3.25
N GLU A 105 7.64 -21.05 2.29
CA GLU A 105 7.30 -20.61 0.93
C GLU A 105 5.97 -19.85 0.93
N VAL A 106 5.98 -18.66 0.31
CA VAL A 106 4.80 -17.82 0.19
C VAL A 106 4.39 -17.76 -1.28
N LYS A 107 3.12 -18.08 -1.52
CA LYS A 107 2.47 -17.77 -2.78
C LYS A 107 1.92 -16.35 -2.71
N LEU A 108 2.46 -15.46 -3.53
CA LEU A 108 2.00 -14.07 -3.64
C LEU A 108 0.74 -14.00 -4.52
N ASP A 109 0.00 -12.91 -4.34
CA ASP A 109 -1.19 -12.59 -5.13
C ASP A 109 -0.92 -12.46 -6.64
N GLU A 110 -1.96 -12.73 -7.43
CA GLU A 110 -1.88 -12.63 -8.88
C GLU A 110 -1.57 -11.18 -9.30
N GLY A 111 -0.50 -11.01 -10.07
CA GLY A 111 -0.03 -9.69 -10.52
C GLY A 111 1.15 -9.15 -9.72
N ILE A 112 1.49 -9.76 -8.58
CA ILE A 112 2.73 -9.46 -7.86
C ILE A 112 3.88 -10.30 -8.42
N GLU A 113 4.97 -9.65 -8.84
CA GLU A 113 6.17 -10.33 -9.33
C GLU A 113 7.13 -10.68 -8.19
N ARG A 114 7.30 -9.76 -7.23
CA ARG A 114 8.19 -9.93 -6.07
C ARG A 114 8.04 -8.83 -5.03
N ALA A 115 8.44 -9.14 -3.81
CA ALA A 115 8.75 -8.16 -2.77
C ALA A 115 10.18 -7.59 -2.95
N LEU A 116 10.36 -6.31 -2.63
CA LEU A 116 11.60 -5.55 -2.73
C LEU A 116 11.89 -4.82 -1.42
N TRP A 117 13.17 -4.65 -1.09
CA TRP A 117 13.62 -3.77 -0.01
C TRP A 117 14.43 -2.62 -0.59
N LEU A 118 13.80 -1.45 -0.76
CA LEU A 118 14.39 -0.31 -1.45
C LEU A 118 14.72 0.81 -0.47
N SER A 119 15.92 1.39 -0.57
CA SER A 119 16.24 2.63 0.13
C SER A 119 15.46 3.80 -0.47
N ARG A 120 15.36 4.91 0.27
CA ARG A 120 14.74 6.15 -0.24
C ARG A 120 15.41 6.65 -1.53
N ASP A 121 16.73 6.49 -1.66
CA ASP A 121 17.47 6.92 -2.85
C ASP A 121 17.29 5.96 -4.04
N GLU A 122 17.04 4.67 -3.78
CA GLU A 122 16.60 3.72 -4.82
C GLU A 122 15.19 4.08 -5.30
N LEU A 123 14.23 4.35 -4.40
CA LEU A 123 12.89 4.81 -4.75
C LEU A 123 12.91 6.12 -5.56
N LEU A 124 13.79 7.06 -5.22
CA LEU A 124 13.96 8.27 -6.02
C LEU A 124 14.41 7.99 -7.46
N ARG A 125 15.34 7.05 -7.64
CA ARG A 125 15.85 6.66 -8.97
C ARG A 125 14.79 5.93 -9.80
N GLU A 126 13.93 5.15 -9.14
CA GLU A 126 12.85 4.40 -9.78
C GLU A 126 11.53 5.19 -9.92
N ARG A 127 11.56 6.52 -9.76
CA ARG A 127 10.35 7.37 -9.71
C ARG A 127 9.42 7.23 -10.91
N SER A 128 9.97 6.97 -12.11
CA SER A 128 9.18 6.75 -13.33
C SER A 128 8.35 5.46 -13.29
N ARG A 129 8.71 4.51 -12.41
CA ARG A 129 8.04 3.22 -12.24
C ARG A 129 7.12 3.20 -11.04
N HIS A 130 6.91 4.32 -10.35
CA HIS A 130 5.99 4.33 -9.20
C HIS A 130 4.54 4.15 -9.64
N ARG A 131 3.81 3.29 -8.93
CA ARG A 131 2.37 3.08 -9.13
C ARG A 131 1.55 4.37 -8.99
N SER A 132 2.02 5.27 -8.14
CA SER A 132 1.43 6.60 -7.95
C SER A 132 2.46 7.55 -7.32
N PRO A 133 2.21 8.87 -7.31
CA PRO A 133 3.03 9.81 -6.55
C PRO A 133 3.11 9.51 -5.04
N LEU A 134 2.17 8.72 -4.51
CA LEU A 134 2.10 8.38 -3.09
C LEU A 134 3.21 7.42 -2.65
N VAL A 135 3.86 6.71 -3.58
CA VAL A 135 4.91 5.73 -3.27
C VAL A 135 6.07 6.39 -2.53
N LEU A 136 6.57 7.49 -3.07
CA LEU A 136 7.65 8.24 -2.43
C LEU A 136 7.13 9.11 -1.28
N ARG A 137 5.95 9.72 -1.44
CA ARG A 137 5.40 10.65 -0.45
C ARG A 137 5.20 10.00 0.91
N THR A 138 4.65 8.78 0.94
CA THR A 138 4.42 8.04 2.20
C THR A 138 5.73 7.70 2.93
N VAL A 139 6.79 7.35 2.17
CA VAL A 139 8.14 7.12 2.71
C VAL A 139 8.74 8.42 3.24
N GLU A 140 8.62 9.54 2.54
CA GLU A 140 9.12 10.83 3.02
C GLU A 140 8.43 11.29 4.30
N ASP A 141 7.11 11.15 4.40
CA ASP A 141 6.36 11.49 5.61
C ASP A 141 6.75 10.57 6.78
N TYR A 142 6.95 9.27 6.52
CA TYR A 142 7.52 8.35 7.52
C TYR A 142 8.89 8.82 8.03
N LEU A 143 9.79 9.23 7.12
CA LEU A 143 11.14 9.71 7.44
C LEU A 143 11.15 11.07 8.15
N ARG A 144 10.13 11.90 7.95
CA ARG A 144 9.92 13.14 8.73
C ARG A 144 9.49 12.88 10.17
N GLY A 145 9.17 11.63 10.52
CA GLY A 145 8.74 11.24 11.86
C GLY A 145 7.23 11.31 12.08
N GLU A 146 6.42 11.43 11.01
CA GLU A 146 4.96 11.44 11.13
C GLU A 146 4.47 10.12 11.74
N ARG A 147 3.95 10.17 12.97
CA ARG A 147 3.42 9.01 13.70
C ARG A 147 2.20 9.44 14.49
N HIS A 148 1.04 8.92 14.12
CA HIS A 148 -0.20 9.13 14.86
C HIS A 148 -0.72 7.81 15.43
N PRO A 149 -1.39 7.83 16.61
CA PRO A 149 -1.90 6.62 17.21
C PRO A 149 -2.89 5.87 16.29
N LEU A 150 -2.78 4.53 16.25
CA LEU A 150 -3.76 3.69 15.53
C LEU A 150 -5.20 3.91 16.03
N SER A 151 -5.37 4.37 17.28
CA SER A 151 -6.68 4.70 17.87
C SER A 151 -7.40 5.87 17.19
N LEU A 152 -6.77 6.57 16.23
CA LEU A 152 -7.47 7.46 15.32
C LEU A 152 -8.43 6.70 14.38
N LEU A 153 -8.09 5.45 14.06
CA LEU A 153 -8.92 4.55 13.27
C LEU A 153 -9.88 3.84 14.23
N LYS A 154 -11.16 4.20 14.16
CA LYS A 154 -12.22 3.65 15.03
C LYS A 154 -13.20 2.83 14.20
N PRO A 155 -12.93 1.53 13.97
CA PRO A 155 -13.87 0.68 13.25
C PRO A 155 -15.16 0.55 14.07
N VAL A 156 -16.30 0.70 13.41
CA VAL A 156 -17.63 0.35 13.94
C VAL A 156 -18.22 -0.64 12.94
N LEU A 157 -17.88 -1.91 13.14
CA LEU A 157 -18.33 -3.02 12.31
C LEU A 157 -19.56 -3.64 12.98
N GLY A 158 -20.59 -3.91 12.19
CA GLY A 158 -21.87 -4.49 12.63
C GLY A 158 -22.02 -5.94 12.23
#